data_AF-A0A434V3T8-F1
#
_entry.id   AF-A0A434V3T8-F1
#
_cell.length_a   1.000
_cell.length_b   1.000
_cell.length_c   1.000
_cell.angle_alpha   90.00
_cell.angle_beta   90.00
_cell.angle_gamma   90.00
#
_symmetry.space_group_name_H-M   'P 1'
#
loop_
_entity.id
_entity.type
_entity.pdbx_description
1 polymer ?
#
loop_
_entity_poly.entity_id
_entity_poly.type
_entity_poly.pdbx_seq_one_letter_code
_entity_poly.pdbx_strand_id
1 'polypeptide(L)' 'LYRVARAEGPERIAAEWWRKLPGEEEAPTRDYYRIEDSEGRRYWLYRQGLYGASQASPRWFMHGVFA' A
#
# COMPACT_ATOMS: atom_id res chain seq x y z
N LEU A 1 4.79 21.40 -0.64
CA LEU A 1 5.37 20.14 -1.15
C LEU A 1 5.71 19.29 0.09
N TYR A 2 5.27 18.03 0.18
CA TYR A 2 5.61 17.18 1.33
C TYR A 2 6.99 16.57 1.12
N ARG A 3 7.94 16.83 2.02
CA ARG A 3 9.27 16.23 1.96
C ARG A 3 9.32 15.03 2.90
N VAL A 4 9.57 13.84 2.35
CA VAL A 4 9.74 12.62 3.13
C VAL A 4 10.99 12.75 4.02
N ALA A 5 10.80 12.63 5.33
CA ALA A 5 11.87 12.58 6.32
C ALA A 5 12.19 11.13 6.72
N ARG A 6 11.16 10.26 6.83
CA ARG A 6 11.32 8.83 7.12
C ARG A 6 10.33 7.99 6.31
N ALA A 7 10.75 6.77 5.98
CA ALA A 7 9.90 5.76 5.34
C ALA A 7 10.16 4.38 5.94
N GLU A 8 9.10 3.63 6.22
CA GLU A 8 9.14 2.25 6.72
C GLU A 8 8.22 1.36 5.87
N GLY A 9 8.64 0.13 5.58
CA GLY A 9 7.94 -0.82 4.72
C GLY A 9 8.79 -1.34 3.55
N PRO A 10 8.21 -2.13 2.62
CA PRO A 10 6.81 -2.53 2.59
C PRO A 10 6.46 -3.61 3.60
N GLU A 11 5.34 -3.41 4.31
CA GLU A 11 4.63 -4.52 4.93
C GLU A 11 3.61 -5.08 3.93
N ARG A 12 3.76 -6.34 3.53
CA ARG A 12 2.89 -6.98 2.55
C ARG A 12 1.70 -7.63 3.22
N ILE A 13 0.51 -7.13 2.91
CA ILE A 13 -0.76 -7.71 3.35
C ILE A 13 -1.49 -8.22 2.11
N ALA A 14 -1.57 -9.54 2.00
CA ALA A 14 -2.42 -10.19 1.00
C ALA A 14 -3.89 -10.05 1.40
N ALA A 15 -4.79 -10.11 0.42
CA ALA A 15 -6.21 -10.23 0.72
C ALA A 15 -6.51 -11.50 1.51
N GLU A 16 -7.64 -11.52 2.20
CA GLU A 16 -8.12 -12.68 2.97
C GLU A 16 -8.44 -13.85 2.02
N TRP A 17 -7.42 -14.66 1.70
CA TRP A 17 -7.50 -15.74 0.71
C TRP A 17 -8.58 -16.78 1.03
N TRP A 18 -8.94 -16.93 2.31
CA TRP A 18 -10.01 -17.82 2.77
C TRP A 18 -11.42 -17.29 2.53
N ARG A 19 -11.60 -16.01 2.20
CA ARG A 19 -12.92 -15.41 1.89
C ARG A 19 -13.27 -15.44 0.40
N LYS A 20 -12.35 -15.92 -0.43
CA LYS A 20 -12.55 -16.02 -1.88
C LYS A 20 -13.66 -17.02 -2.20
N LEU A 21 -14.70 -16.58 -2.91
CA LEU A 21 -15.70 -17.50 -3.45
C LEU A 21 -15.15 -18.21 -4.71
N PRO A 22 -15.60 -19.45 -5.01
CA PRO A 22 -15.23 -20.12 -6.25
C PRO A 22 -15.60 -19.26 -7.47
N GLY A 23 -14.61 -18.93 -8.30
CA GLY A 23 -14.79 -18.11 -9.51
C GLY A 23 -14.49 -16.61 -9.35
N GLU A 24 -14.21 -16.11 -8.14
CA GLU A 24 -13.75 -14.73 -7.95
C GLU A 24 -12.26 -14.56 -8.33
N GLU A 25 -11.89 -13.40 -8.85
CA GLU A 25 -10.49 -13.04 -9.06
C GLU A 25 -9.78 -12.84 -7.73
N GLU A 26 -8.47 -13.10 -7.69
CA GLU A 26 -7.67 -12.79 -6.51
C GLU A 26 -7.64 -11.28 -6.26
N ALA A 27 -8.07 -10.87 -5.07
CA ALA A 27 -7.96 -9.48 -4.67
C ALA A 27 -6.48 -9.05 -4.67
N PRO A 28 -6.17 -7.85 -5.17
CA PRO A 28 -4.80 -7.44 -5.45
C PRO A 28 -3.99 -7.29 -4.16
N THR A 29 -2.76 -7.81 -4.19
CA THR A 29 -1.78 -7.67 -3.09
C THR A 29 -1.50 -6.18 -2.83
N ARG A 30 -1.38 -5.83 -1.54
CA ARG A 30 -1.08 -4.48 -1.08
C ARG A 30 0.22 -4.46 -0.28
N ASP A 31 1.10 -3.55 -0.65
CA ASP A 31 2.31 -3.24 0.11
C ASP A 31 2.09 -1.91 0.85
N TYR A 32 2.09 -1.95 2.18
CA TYR A 32 1.86 -0.81 3.07
C TYR A 32 3.16 -0.14 3.49
N TYR A 33 3.11 1.18 3.62
CA TYR A 33 4.23 2.03 3.99
C TYR A 33 3.79 3.05 5.03
N ARG A 34 4.65 3.28 6.00
CA ARG A 34 4.55 4.39 6.94
C ARG A 34 5.53 5.47 6.52
N ILE A 35 5.01 6.66 6.22
CA ILE A 35 5.81 7.80 5.80
C ILE A 35 5.69 8.89 6.86
N GLU A 36 6.81 9.49 7.23
CA GLU A 36 6.87 10.70 8.02
C GLU A 36 7.43 11.82 7.14
N ASP A 37 6.82 13.00 7.19
CA ASP A 37 7.36 14.18 6.52
C ASP A 37 8.25 15.03 7.45
N SER A 38 8.88 16.06 6.89
CA SER A 38 9.75 16.97 7.63
C SER A 38 9.04 17.81 8.71
N GLU A 39 7.71 17.85 8.73
CA GLU A 39 6.90 18.51 9.76
C GLU A 39 6.42 17.51 10.83
N GLY A 40 6.84 16.24 10.77
CA GLY A 40 6.47 15.20 11.71
C GLY A 40 5.09 14.57 11.46
N ARG A 41 4.42 14.91 10.34
CA ARG A 41 3.12 14.31 9.99
C ARG A 41 3.34 12.88 9.51
N ARG A 42 2.52 11.95 10.00
CA ARG A 42 2.65 10.51 9.72
C ARG A 42 1.51 10.03 8.84
N TYR A 43 1.87 9.35 7.76
CA TYR A 43 0.96 8.87 6.73
C TYR A 43 1.05 7.36 6.61
N TRP A 44 -0.10 6.72 6.39
CA TRP A 44 -0.16 5.36 5.91
C TRP A 44 -0.50 5.38 4.42
N LEU A 45 0.43 4.90 3.61
CA LEU A 45 0.25 4.72 2.17
C LEU A 45 0.21 3.23 1.86
N TYR A 46 -0.48 2.85 0.79
CA TYR A 46 -0.34 1.52 0.23
C TYR A 46 -0.23 1.57 -1.29
N ARG A 47 0.54 0.62 -1.81
CA ARG A 47 0.64 0.36 -3.24
C ARG A 47 -0.19 -0.87 -3.56
N GLN A 48 -1.14 -0.72 -4.48
CA GLN A 48 -1.89 -1.83 -5.06
C GLN A 48 -1.21 -2.30 -6.34
N GLY A 49 -0.97 -3.61 -6.42
CA GLY A 49 -0.23 -4.22 -7.53
C GLY A 49 1.27 -4.23 -7.30
N LEU A 50 1.94 -5.17 -7.95
CA LEU A 50 3.38 -5.38 -7.86
C LEU A 50 4.03 -5.01 -9.20
N TYR A 51 5.22 -4.41 -9.14
CA TYR A 51 6.01 -4.18 -10.35
C TYR A 51 6.31 -5.52 -11.03
N GLY A 52 6.07 -5.60 -12.34
CA GLY A 52 6.33 -6.80 -13.14
C GLY A 52 5.27 -7.91 -13.04
N ALA A 53 4.25 -7.79 -12.19
CA ALA A 53 3.18 -8.79 -12.09
C ALA A 53 2.05 -8.59 -13.12
N SER A 54 1.92 -7.39 -13.68
CA SER A 54 0.98 -7.11 -14.77
C SER A 54 1.51 -5.96 -15.65
N GLN A 55 0.87 -5.73 -16.80
CA GLN A 55 1.19 -4.58 -17.65
C GLN A 55 0.72 -3.24 -17.04
N ALA A 56 -0.17 -3.28 -16.05
CA ALA A 56 -0.64 -2.09 -15.38
C ALA A 56 0.37 -1.64 -14.31
N SER A 57 0.77 -0.37 -14.37
CA SER A 57 1.63 0.22 -13.34
C SER A 57 0.95 0.17 -11.96
N PRO A 58 1.70 -0.13 -10.88
CA PRO A 58 1.15 -0.10 -9.53
C PRO A 58 0.58 1.27 -9.18
N ARG A 59 -0.55 1.27 -8.45
CA ARG A 59 -1.23 2.49 -8.04
C ARG A 59 -1.01 2.75 -6.55
N TRP A 60 -0.81 4.01 -6.20
CA TRP A 60 -0.59 4.47 -4.83
C TRP A 60 -1.86 5.08 -4.27
N PHE A 61 -2.11 4.80 -2.99
CA PHE A 61 -3.27 5.28 -2.26
C PHE A 61 -2.85 5.68 -0.84
N MET A 62 -3.57 6.64 -0.27
CA MET A 62 -3.46 6.99 1.15
C MET A 62 -4.53 6.23 1.91
N HIS A 63 -4.11 5.44 2.90
CA HIS A 63 -5.02 4.76 3.81
C HIS A 63 -5.52 5.70 4.91
N GLY A 64 -4.62 6.55 5.42
CA GLY A 64 -4.94 7.51 6.48
C GLY A 64 -3.76 8.35 6.92
N VAL A 65 -4.03 9.28 7.82
CA VAL A 65 -3.06 10.17 8.47
C VAL A 65 -3.18 9.97 9.98
N PHE A 66 -2.05 9.81 10.67
CA PHE A 66 -1.99 9.70 12.13
C PHE A 66 -1.40 10.98 12.73
N ALA A 67 -2.04 11.47 13.80
CA ALA A 67 -1.51 12.53 14.68
C ALA A 67 -0.66 11.88 15.78
#